data_AF-A0A9P9IYM4-F1
#
_entry.id   AF-A0A9P9IYM4-F1
#
_cell.length_a   1.000
_cell.length_b   1.000
_cell.length_c   1.000
_cell.angle_alpha   90.00
_cell.angle_beta   90.00
_cell.angle_gamma   90.00
#
_symmetry.space_group_name_H-M   'P 1'
#
loop_
_entity.id
_entity.type
_entity.pdbx_description
1 polymer ?
#
loop_
_entity_poly.entity_id
_entity_poly.type
_entity_poly.pdbx_seq_one_letter_code
_entity_poly.pdbx_strand_id
1 'polypeptide(L)'
;MANFSSLHVPATENDPDDDTFRDYDNLFRVFYNYPPTLDPINIANAYVECKSLLHLADMYDALEVIGPRVDHHLLRFQGRLWKQIAKYPPSYLKLGYMARSKAIFQEAIVHVVGQWPQGINQLRGQIPDNVLDLIEDKVDELDELKAKIEVKLFRITLSTSRGERVTPSNNWLDWLSMSLFRQWLAENTTPPPVPILKSPRQSSSRNGDTLPPPPPSAFNTGRVFRLLGTGSSSYLNHDECKRFLRLSPEHYNRENLKRFERRVDEIKERAKDAVKPLMRNFLELDLGREGGGLPYLTCTRLEIADFPWDGEV
;
A
#
# COMPACT_ATOMS: atom_id res chain seq x y z
N MET A 1 40.73 47.34 27.17
CA MET A 1 39.63 46.37 27.25
C MET A 1 39.69 45.51 26.00
N ALA A 2 39.72 44.19 26.19
CA ALA A 2 39.76 43.20 25.11
C ALA A 2 38.35 43.01 24.49
N ASN A 3 38.32 42.26 23.37
CA ASN A 3 37.23 41.40 22.88
C ASN A 3 36.09 42.07 22.09
N PHE A 4 35.56 41.55 20.97
CA PHE A 4 35.83 40.37 20.14
C PHE A 4 35.42 40.74 18.70
N SER A 5 36.24 40.42 17.69
CA SER A 5 35.80 40.47 16.30
C SER A 5 34.92 39.23 16.07
N SER A 6 33.62 39.44 15.88
CA SER A 6 32.70 38.38 15.47
C SER A 6 33.04 38.00 14.03
N LEU A 7 33.78 36.90 13.87
CA LEU A 7 33.86 36.14 12.63
C LEU A 7 32.44 35.73 12.24
N HIS A 8 31.82 36.56 11.42
CA HIS A 8 30.66 36.17 10.63
C HIS A 8 31.19 35.22 9.55
N VAL A 9 31.22 33.93 9.87
CA VAL A 9 31.29 32.89 8.85
C VAL A 9 29.94 32.94 8.14
N PRO A 10 29.86 33.34 6.86
CA PRO A 10 28.62 33.22 6.14
C PRO A 10 28.26 31.74 6.11
N ALA A 11 27.00 31.41 6.34
CA ALA A 11 26.49 30.10 5.95
C ALA A 11 26.86 29.93 4.46
N THR A 12 27.59 28.86 4.12
CA THR A 12 27.91 28.54 2.73
C THR A 12 26.59 28.39 2.00
N GLU A 13 26.23 29.39 1.20
CA GLU A 13 25.28 29.23 0.12
C GLU A 13 25.88 28.13 -0.76
N ASN A 14 25.29 26.93 -0.76
CA ASN A 14 25.71 25.87 -1.68
C ASN A 14 25.52 26.41 -3.09
N ASP A 15 26.62 26.55 -3.82
CA ASP A 15 26.58 26.94 -5.23
C ASP A 15 25.86 25.81 -6.00
N PRO A 16 24.76 26.08 -6.74
CA PRO A 16 24.12 25.05 -7.57
C PRO A 16 25.07 24.40 -8.58
N ASP A 17 26.16 25.07 -8.94
CA ASP A 17 27.20 24.50 -9.80
C ASP A 17 27.98 23.39 -9.08
N ASP A 18 28.13 23.43 -7.74
CA ASP A 18 28.84 22.40 -6.96
C ASP A 18 28.12 21.05 -7.01
N ASP A 19 26.78 21.04 -6.93
CA ASP A 19 25.98 19.81 -7.05
C ASP A 19 26.15 19.19 -8.45
N THR A 20 26.16 20.03 -9.49
CA THR A 20 26.35 19.58 -10.88
C THR A 20 27.76 19.02 -11.08
N PHE A 21 28.80 19.70 -10.59
CA PHE A 21 30.17 19.22 -10.67
C PHE A 21 30.36 17.90 -9.90
N ARG A 22 29.73 17.74 -8.74
CA ARG A 22 29.73 16.47 -7.99
C ARG A 22 29.12 15.35 -8.83
N ASP A 23 28.01 15.59 -9.51
CA ASP A 23 27.34 14.56 -10.30
C ASP A 23 28.18 14.14 -11.52
N TYR A 24 28.83 15.08 -12.21
CA TYR A 24 29.79 14.75 -13.28
C TYR A 24 31.02 14.01 -12.75
N ASP A 25 31.59 14.42 -11.61
CA ASP A 25 32.70 13.69 -10.97
C ASP A 25 32.29 12.24 -10.65
N ASN A 26 31.10 12.05 -10.08
CA ASN A 26 30.53 10.73 -9.81
C ASN A 26 30.29 9.90 -11.08
N LEU A 27 29.79 10.51 -12.16
CA LEU A 27 29.60 9.85 -13.45
C LEU A 27 30.93 9.31 -13.99
N PHE A 28 31.96 10.17 -14.03
CA PHE A 28 33.28 9.76 -14.50
C PHE A 28 33.93 8.73 -13.58
N ARG A 29 33.82 8.87 -12.25
CA ARG A 29 34.29 7.85 -11.30
C ARG A 29 33.75 6.49 -11.68
N VAL A 30 32.44 6.38 -11.88
CA VAL A 30 31.81 5.09 -12.21
C VAL A 30 32.27 4.56 -13.56
N PHE A 31 32.41 5.40 -14.58
CA PHE A 31 32.96 5.00 -15.90
C PHE A 31 34.39 4.46 -15.79
N TYR A 32 35.21 5.03 -14.90
CA TYR A 32 36.55 4.53 -14.61
C TYR A 32 36.58 3.46 -13.51
N ASN A 33 35.43 2.84 -13.21
CA ASN A 33 35.28 1.74 -12.24
C ASN A 33 35.65 2.11 -10.79
N TYR A 34 35.59 3.39 -10.44
CA TYR A 34 35.68 3.90 -9.08
C TYR A 34 34.28 4.03 -8.44
N PRO A 35 34.16 3.85 -7.12
CA PRO A 35 32.87 4.06 -6.44
C PRO A 35 32.49 5.54 -6.45
N PRO A 36 31.20 5.87 -6.64
CA PRO A 36 30.72 7.24 -6.50
C PRO A 36 30.78 7.68 -5.04
N THR A 37 31.05 8.96 -4.81
CA THR A 37 31.03 9.60 -3.50
C THR A 37 29.61 10.10 -3.20
N LEU A 38 28.81 9.20 -2.62
CA LEU A 38 27.42 9.43 -2.18
C LEU A 38 27.34 9.32 -0.65
N ASP A 39 26.43 10.06 -0.02
CA ASP A 39 26.24 10.09 1.44
C ASP A 39 25.88 8.69 1.98
N PRO A 40 26.74 8.03 2.77
CA PRO A 40 26.48 6.68 3.25
C PRO A 40 25.64 6.64 4.54
N ILE A 41 25.30 7.79 5.12
CA ILE A 41 24.70 7.91 6.46
C ILE A 41 23.26 8.42 6.36
N ASN A 42 23.05 9.53 5.66
CA ASN A 42 21.77 10.20 5.55
C ASN A 42 21.04 9.81 4.26
N ILE A 43 20.00 9.00 4.40
CA ILE A 43 19.20 8.51 3.27
C ILE A 43 18.49 9.62 2.48
N ALA A 44 18.16 10.75 3.12
CA ALA A 44 17.52 11.87 2.42
C ALA A 44 18.50 12.56 1.47
N ASN A 45 19.73 12.79 1.92
CA ASN A 45 20.80 13.32 1.08
C ASN A 45 21.14 12.30 -0.03
N ALA A 46 21.38 11.04 0.34
CA ALA A 46 21.68 9.98 -0.60
C ALA A 46 20.61 9.85 -1.69
N TYR A 47 19.33 9.97 -1.34
CA TYR A 47 18.24 9.97 -2.31
C TYR A 47 18.36 11.11 -3.32
N VAL A 48 18.64 12.35 -2.87
CA VAL A 48 18.79 13.51 -3.75
C VAL A 48 20.00 13.34 -4.67
N GLU A 49 21.15 12.94 -4.13
CA GLU A 49 22.39 12.71 -4.89
C GLU A 49 22.24 11.56 -5.90
N CYS A 50 21.61 10.46 -5.51
CA CYS A 50 21.33 9.35 -6.42
C CYS A 50 20.38 9.78 -7.54
N LYS A 51 19.35 10.56 -7.21
CA LYS A 51 18.37 11.05 -8.18
C LYS A 51 19.03 11.96 -9.22
N SER A 52 19.87 12.89 -8.79
CA SER A 52 20.53 13.84 -9.69
C SER A 52 21.56 13.13 -10.58
N LEU A 53 22.36 12.22 -10.01
CA LEU A 53 23.30 11.37 -10.75
C LEU A 53 22.58 10.48 -11.79
N LEU A 54 21.46 9.86 -11.43
CA LEU A 54 20.68 9.05 -12.38
C LEU A 54 20.07 9.90 -13.50
N HIS A 55 19.63 11.12 -13.20
CA HIS A 55 19.13 12.03 -14.23
C HIS A 55 20.23 12.45 -15.21
N LEU A 56 21.43 12.73 -14.70
CA LEU A 56 22.59 12.98 -15.55
C LEU A 56 22.93 11.76 -16.40
N ALA A 57 22.90 10.56 -15.82
CA ALA A 57 23.17 9.32 -16.54
C ALA A 57 22.15 9.03 -17.64
N ASP A 58 20.87 9.31 -17.40
CA ASP A 58 19.78 9.21 -18.38
C ASP A 58 20.03 10.10 -19.61
N MET A 59 20.49 11.34 -19.39
CA MET A 59 20.84 12.26 -20.49
C MET A 59 21.95 11.73 -21.41
N TYR A 60 22.84 10.87 -20.89
CA TYR A 60 23.96 10.28 -21.62
C TYR A 60 23.74 8.80 -21.98
N ASP A 61 22.52 8.28 -21.82
CA ASP A 61 22.19 6.87 -22.05
C ASP A 61 23.11 5.89 -21.28
N ALA A 62 23.42 6.27 -20.04
CA ALA A 62 24.41 5.60 -19.19
C ALA A 62 23.78 4.86 -17.99
N LEU A 63 22.45 4.70 -17.96
CA LEU A 63 21.74 4.08 -16.84
C LEU A 63 22.20 2.64 -16.56
N GLU A 64 22.58 1.87 -17.59
CA GLU A 64 23.07 0.49 -17.41
C GLU A 64 24.36 0.42 -16.58
N VAL A 65 25.18 1.46 -16.67
CA VAL A 65 26.48 1.54 -16.00
C VAL A 65 26.35 2.17 -14.62
N ILE A 66 25.52 3.22 -14.51
CA ILE A 66 25.35 4.00 -13.27
C ILE A 66 24.33 3.34 -12.32
N GLY A 67 23.24 2.80 -12.84
CA GLY A 67 22.15 2.18 -12.09
C GLY A 67 22.61 1.16 -11.05
N PRO A 68 23.44 0.16 -11.42
CA PRO A 68 23.95 -0.84 -10.47
C PRO A 68 24.76 -0.26 -9.30
N ARG A 69 25.44 0.88 -9.50
CA ARG A 69 26.18 1.56 -8.42
C ARG A 69 25.26 2.26 -7.45
N VAL A 70 24.23 2.92 -7.97
CA VAL A 70 23.19 3.58 -7.18
C VAL A 70 22.37 2.55 -6.40
N ASP A 71 21.96 1.46 -7.06
CA ASP A 71 21.28 0.33 -6.43
C ASP A 71 22.09 -0.22 -5.26
N HIS A 72 23.35 -0.60 -5.51
CA HIS A 72 24.24 -1.10 -4.46
C HIS A 72 24.42 -0.10 -3.31
N HIS A 73 24.52 1.20 -3.60
CA HIS A 73 24.61 2.23 -2.56
C HIS A 73 23.34 2.29 -1.71
N LEU A 74 22.16 2.36 -2.33
CA LEU A 74 20.89 2.48 -1.63
C LEU A 74 20.54 1.23 -0.81
N LEU A 75 20.80 0.03 -1.34
CA LEU A 75 20.50 -1.22 -0.63
C LEU A 75 21.29 -1.38 0.67
N ARG A 76 22.41 -0.65 0.86
CA ARG A 76 23.16 -0.64 2.12
C ARG A 76 22.41 0.05 3.27
N PHE A 77 21.37 0.84 2.98
CA PHE A 77 20.51 1.40 4.03
C PHE A 77 19.57 0.37 4.65
N GLN A 78 19.38 -0.81 4.02
CA GLN A 78 18.62 -1.95 4.55
C GLN A 78 17.21 -1.53 4.98
N GLY A 79 16.70 -1.98 6.14
CA GLY A 79 15.36 -1.64 6.62
C GLY A 79 15.05 -0.14 6.76
N ARG A 80 16.06 0.76 6.75
CA ARG A 80 15.82 2.22 6.68
C ARG A 80 15.34 2.64 5.29
N LEU A 81 15.83 1.98 4.23
CA LEU A 81 15.37 2.19 2.86
C LEU A 81 13.91 1.79 2.70
N TRP A 82 13.56 0.58 3.10
CA TRP A 82 12.18 0.06 2.96
C TRP A 82 11.15 0.94 3.68
N LYS A 83 11.51 1.46 4.86
CA LYS A 83 10.68 2.44 5.58
C LYS A 83 10.53 3.77 4.83
N GLN A 84 11.56 4.23 4.11
CA GLN A 84 11.46 5.43 3.27
C GLN A 84 10.63 5.19 2.02
N ILE A 85 10.78 4.03 1.37
CA ILE A 85 9.98 3.65 0.20
C ILE A 85 8.49 3.64 0.57
N ALA A 86 8.12 3.01 1.69
CA ALA A 86 6.74 2.99 2.18
C ALA A 86 6.17 4.40 2.45
N LYS A 87 7.04 5.37 2.82
CA LYS A 87 6.64 6.76 3.08
C LYS A 87 6.48 7.58 1.80
N TYR A 88 7.30 7.32 0.78
CA TYR A 88 7.28 8.05 -0.48
C TYR A 88 7.29 7.12 -1.72
N PRO A 89 6.28 6.25 -1.91
CA PRO A 89 6.33 5.24 -2.95
C PRO A 89 6.50 5.78 -4.38
N PRO A 90 5.78 6.83 -4.84
CA PRO A 90 5.93 7.34 -6.20
C PRO A 90 7.36 7.81 -6.53
N SER A 91 8.00 8.48 -5.57
CA SER A 91 9.37 8.98 -5.68
C SER A 91 10.38 7.84 -5.84
N TYR A 92 10.27 6.81 -5.00
CA TYR A 92 11.16 5.65 -5.06
C TYR A 92 10.84 4.72 -6.24
N LEU A 93 9.60 4.71 -6.75
CA LEU A 93 9.26 3.99 -7.97
C LEU A 93 10.03 4.56 -9.16
N LYS A 94 10.02 5.89 -9.32
CA LYS A 94 10.81 6.58 -10.36
C LYS A 94 12.30 6.32 -10.20
N LEU A 95 12.81 6.44 -8.97
CA LEU A 95 14.23 6.18 -8.68
C LEU A 95 14.62 4.73 -9.00
N GLY A 96 13.81 3.76 -8.57
CA GLY A 96 14.04 2.33 -8.81
C GLY A 96 14.01 1.98 -10.29
N TYR A 97 13.10 2.62 -11.06
CA TYR A 97 13.06 2.51 -12.52
C TYR A 97 14.36 3.02 -13.17
N MET A 98 14.77 4.24 -12.86
CA MET A 98 16.00 4.83 -13.44
C MET A 98 17.25 4.05 -13.03
N ALA A 99 17.31 3.56 -11.78
CA ALA A 99 18.42 2.73 -11.31
C ALA A 99 18.41 1.30 -11.87
N ARG A 100 17.33 0.90 -12.58
CA ARG A 100 17.05 -0.49 -12.97
C ARG A 100 17.13 -1.47 -11.77
N SER A 101 16.76 -0.99 -10.59
CA SER A 101 16.80 -1.75 -9.34
C SER A 101 15.52 -2.55 -9.16
N LYS A 102 15.61 -3.88 -9.32
CA LYS A 102 14.45 -4.77 -9.13
C LYS A 102 13.86 -4.67 -7.73
N ALA A 103 14.71 -4.62 -6.70
CA ALA A 103 14.25 -4.58 -5.30
C ALA A 103 13.55 -3.26 -4.97
N ILE A 104 14.14 -2.11 -5.33
CA ILE A 104 13.55 -0.79 -5.04
C ILE A 104 12.27 -0.58 -5.85
N PHE A 105 12.28 -0.97 -7.12
CA PHE A 105 11.11 -0.87 -8.00
C PHE A 105 9.96 -1.74 -7.50
N GLN A 106 10.22 -3.01 -7.19
CA GLN A 106 9.22 -3.94 -6.67
C GLN A 106 8.63 -3.47 -5.33
N GLU A 107 9.47 -3.02 -4.39
CA GLU A 107 8.99 -2.48 -3.12
C GLU A 107 8.04 -1.29 -3.35
N ALA A 108 8.47 -0.33 -4.20
CA ALA A 108 7.71 0.89 -4.45
C ALA A 108 6.39 0.62 -5.19
N ILE A 109 6.39 -0.23 -6.22
CA ILE A 109 5.20 -0.49 -7.02
C ILE A 109 4.12 -1.23 -6.22
N VAL A 110 4.51 -2.16 -5.33
CA VAL A 110 3.55 -2.85 -4.44
C VAL A 110 2.84 -1.86 -3.54
N HIS A 111 3.55 -0.85 -3.02
CA HIS A 111 2.94 0.23 -2.25
C HIS A 111 2.02 1.11 -3.10
N VAL A 112 2.43 1.46 -4.33
CA VAL A 112 1.63 2.29 -5.26
C VAL A 112 0.33 1.57 -5.63
N VAL A 113 0.41 0.31 -6.06
CA VAL A 113 -0.77 -0.50 -6.44
C VAL A 113 -1.71 -0.68 -5.25
N GLY A 114 -1.18 -0.99 -4.05
CA GLY A 114 -1.99 -1.15 -2.85
C GLY A 114 -2.74 0.13 -2.43
N GLN A 115 -2.18 1.30 -2.73
CA GLN A 115 -2.74 2.61 -2.38
C GLN A 115 -3.47 3.28 -3.54
N TRP A 116 -3.50 2.68 -4.73
CA TRP A 116 -4.06 3.29 -5.93
C TRP A 116 -5.51 3.78 -5.71
N PRO A 117 -5.88 4.97 -6.24
CA PRO A 117 -5.11 5.89 -7.08
C PRO A 117 -4.32 6.97 -6.29
N GLN A 118 -4.01 6.75 -5.02
CA GLN A 118 -3.22 7.70 -4.23
C GLN A 118 -1.81 7.81 -4.82
N GLY A 119 -1.44 9.00 -5.31
CA GLY A 119 -0.15 9.25 -5.94
C GLY A 119 -0.18 9.34 -7.47
N ILE A 120 -1.32 9.11 -8.13
CA ILE A 120 -1.44 9.21 -9.60
C ILE A 120 -0.93 10.55 -10.15
N ASN A 121 -1.22 11.66 -9.47
CA ASN A 121 -0.78 13.00 -9.88
C ASN A 121 0.75 13.20 -9.80
N GLN A 122 1.45 12.40 -8.98
CA GLN A 122 2.92 12.45 -8.88
C GLN A 122 3.58 11.57 -9.94
N LEU A 123 2.84 10.61 -10.51
CA LEU A 123 3.35 9.65 -11.49
C LEU A 123 3.04 10.08 -12.92
N ARG A 124 1.84 10.61 -13.18
CA ARG A 124 1.41 10.98 -14.53
C ARG A 124 2.36 12.01 -15.15
N GLY A 125 2.93 11.67 -16.31
CA GLY A 125 3.92 12.49 -17.02
C GLY A 125 5.30 12.58 -16.36
N GLN A 126 5.55 11.79 -15.30
CA GLN A 126 6.84 11.73 -14.59
C GLN A 126 7.55 10.39 -14.72
N ILE A 127 6.82 9.34 -15.13
CA ILE A 127 7.32 8.00 -15.45
C ILE A 127 6.94 7.64 -16.90
N PRO A 128 7.64 6.70 -17.54
CA PRO A 128 7.27 6.19 -18.85
C PRO A 128 5.89 5.54 -18.87
N ASP A 129 5.19 5.62 -20.01
CA ASP A 129 3.81 5.16 -20.17
C ASP A 129 3.68 3.65 -19.89
N ASN A 130 4.64 2.83 -20.32
CA ASN A 130 4.64 1.39 -20.04
C ASN A 130 4.68 1.04 -18.54
N VAL A 131 5.29 1.88 -17.70
CA VAL A 131 5.27 1.71 -16.24
C VAL A 131 3.91 2.08 -15.67
N LEU A 132 3.25 3.09 -16.23
CA LEU A 132 1.90 3.48 -15.83
C LEU A 132 0.90 2.38 -16.22
N ASP A 133 0.99 1.87 -17.44
CA ASP A 133 0.19 0.75 -17.94
C ASP A 133 0.36 -0.49 -17.04
N LEU A 134 1.60 -0.83 -16.67
CA LEU A 134 1.88 -1.91 -15.71
C LEU A 134 1.19 -1.69 -14.35
N ILE A 135 1.19 -0.46 -13.82
CA ILE A 135 0.50 -0.16 -12.56
C ILE A 135 -1.00 -0.39 -12.72
N GLU A 136 -1.60 0.10 -13.80
CA GLU A 136 -3.03 -0.07 -14.08
C GLU A 136 -3.39 -1.55 -14.22
N ASP A 137 -2.60 -2.34 -14.97
CA ASP A 137 -2.77 -3.79 -15.08
C ASP A 137 -2.70 -4.49 -13.72
N LYS A 138 -1.71 -4.15 -12.88
CA LYS A 138 -1.58 -4.72 -11.52
C LYS A 138 -2.69 -4.29 -10.56
N VAL A 139 -3.26 -3.11 -10.76
CA VAL A 139 -4.44 -2.64 -10.01
C VAL A 139 -5.65 -3.48 -10.41
N ASP A 140 -5.87 -3.70 -11.69
CA ASP A 140 -6.97 -4.52 -12.20
C ASP A 140 -6.85 -5.97 -11.71
N GLU A 141 -5.66 -6.57 -11.78
CA GLU A 141 -5.39 -7.90 -11.20
C GLU A 141 -5.76 -7.96 -9.70
N LEU A 142 -5.40 -6.92 -8.93
CA LEU A 142 -5.69 -6.85 -7.50
C LEU A 142 -7.20 -6.70 -7.25
N ASP A 143 -7.90 -5.90 -8.05
CA ASP A 143 -9.34 -5.70 -7.92
C ASP A 143 -10.15 -6.93 -8.34
N GLU A 144 -9.73 -7.65 -9.38
CA GLU A 144 -10.28 -8.96 -9.72
C GLU A 144 -10.11 -9.96 -8.57
N LEU A 145 -8.94 -9.99 -7.94
CA LEU A 145 -8.69 -10.85 -6.78
C LEU A 145 -9.58 -10.46 -5.60
N LYS A 146 -9.74 -9.17 -5.29
CA LYS A 146 -10.67 -8.69 -4.26
C LYS A 146 -12.11 -9.15 -4.55
N ALA A 147 -12.60 -8.94 -5.78
CA ALA A 147 -13.95 -9.32 -6.19
C ALA A 147 -14.18 -10.84 -6.06
N LYS A 148 -13.22 -11.65 -6.50
CA LYS A 148 -13.27 -13.11 -6.36
C LYS A 148 -13.35 -13.55 -4.89
N ILE A 149 -12.60 -12.88 -4.02
CA ILE A 149 -12.58 -13.17 -2.58
C ILE A 149 -13.87 -12.72 -1.91
N GLU A 150 -14.41 -11.56 -2.29
CA GLU A 150 -15.69 -11.07 -1.82
C GLU A 150 -16.82 -12.05 -2.16
N VAL A 151 -16.88 -12.54 -3.41
CA VAL A 151 -17.84 -13.59 -3.80
C VAL A 151 -17.66 -14.85 -2.95
N LYS A 152 -16.41 -15.27 -2.69
CA LYS A 152 -16.12 -16.44 -1.84
C LYS A 152 -16.63 -16.22 -0.41
N LEU A 153 -16.43 -15.03 0.16
CA LEU A 153 -16.89 -14.65 1.50
C LEU A 153 -18.42 -14.70 1.60
N PHE A 154 -19.14 -14.11 0.63
CA PHE A 154 -20.61 -14.14 0.60
C PHE A 154 -21.18 -15.56 0.44
N ARG A 155 -20.44 -16.44 -0.25
CA ARG A 155 -20.83 -17.85 -0.46
C ARG A 155 -20.50 -18.76 0.72
N ILE A 156 -19.84 -18.27 1.77
CA ILE A 156 -19.67 -19.03 3.01
C ILE A 156 -21.06 -19.46 3.50
N THR A 157 -21.13 -20.71 3.96
CA THR A 157 -22.33 -21.31 4.53
C THR A 157 -21.94 -22.27 5.63
N LEU A 158 -22.78 -22.34 6.67
CA LEU A 158 -22.80 -23.41 7.63
C LEU A 158 -23.65 -24.58 7.11
N SER A 159 -23.34 -25.77 7.60
CA SER A 159 -24.10 -26.99 7.34
C SER A 159 -24.59 -27.58 8.67
N THR A 160 -25.76 -28.22 8.62
CA THR A 160 -26.30 -28.97 9.76
C THR A 160 -25.49 -30.25 9.98
N SER A 161 -25.75 -30.97 11.07
CA SER A 161 -25.14 -32.29 11.32
C SER A 161 -25.45 -33.32 10.24
N ARG A 162 -26.53 -33.11 9.45
CA ARG A 162 -26.91 -33.95 8.31
C ARG A 162 -26.23 -33.54 7.00
N GLY A 163 -25.37 -32.51 7.02
CA GLY A 163 -24.71 -31.97 5.83
C GLY A 163 -25.56 -31.00 5.01
N GLU A 164 -26.82 -30.76 5.39
CA GLU A 164 -27.70 -29.82 4.70
C GLU A 164 -27.30 -28.37 4.95
N ARG A 165 -27.54 -27.49 3.97
CA ARG A 165 -27.32 -26.06 4.14
C ARG A 165 -28.22 -25.51 5.25
N VAL A 166 -27.67 -24.65 6.11
CA VAL A 166 -28.46 -23.93 7.11
C VAL A 166 -29.43 -22.94 6.45
N THR A 167 -30.68 -22.99 6.88
CA THR A 167 -31.81 -22.16 6.45
C THR A 167 -32.66 -21.77 7.66
N PRO A 168 -33.54 -20.77 7.54
CA PRO A 168 -34.49 -20.42 8.60
C PRO A 168 -35.31 -21.62 9.11
N SER A 169 -35.65 -22.55 8.21
CA SER A 169 -36.57 -23.64 8.49
C SER A 169 -35.91 -24.84 9.18
N ASN A 170 -34.61 -25.08 8.99
CA ASN A 170 -33.93 -26.25 9.54
C ASN A 170 -33.01 -25.95 10.73
N ASN A 171 -32.46 -24.74 10.82
CA ASN A 171 -31.65 -24.33 11.96
C ASN A 171 -31.61 -22.79 12.07
N TRP A 172 -32.58 -22.24 12.78
CA TRP A 172 -32.76 -20.80 12.93
C TRP A 172 -31.56 -20.10 13.59
N LEU A 173 -30.97 -20.68 14.64
CA LEU A 173 -29.87 -20.04 15.38
C LEU A 173 -28.59 -19.95 14.52
N ASP A 174 -28.21 -21.03 13.84
CA ASP A 174 -27.05 -21.03 12.94
C ASP A 174 -27.32 -20.11 11.72
N TRP A 175 -28.58 -20.02 11.28
CA TRP A 175 -28.98 -19.11 10.21
C TRP A 175 -28.84 -17.64 10.64
N LEU A 176 -29.21 -17.30 11.88
CA LEU A 176 -28.97 -15.97 12.45
C LEU A 176 -27.48 -15.62 12.48
N SER A 177 -26.59 -16.58 12.80
CA SER A 177 -25.14 -16.35 12.77
C SER A 177 -24.66 -16.03 11.35
N MET A 178 -25.16 -16.77 10.36
CA MET A 178 -24.89 -16.50 8.93
C MET A 178 -25.39 -15.12 8.50
N SER A 179 -26.59 -14.73 8.93
CA SER A 179 -27.20 -13.44 8.60
C SER A 179 -26.41 -12.28 9.19
N LEU A 180 -25.99 -12.38 10.46
CA LEU A 180 -25.15 -11.36 11.11
C LEU A 180 -23.82 -11.16 10.36
N PHE A 181 -23.13 -12.26 10.02
CA PHE A 181 -21.86 -12.16 9.30
C PHE A 181 -22.03 -11.52 7.92
N ARG A 182 -23.08 -11.88 7.18
CA ARG A 182 -23.33 -11.33 5.84
C ARG A 182 -23.71 -9.85 5.88
N GLN A 183 -24.50 -9.44 6.87
CA GLN A 183 -24.81 -8.04 7.14
C GLN A 183 -23.52 -7.26 7.41
N TRP A 184 -22.70 -7.75 8.35
CA TRP A 184 -21.43 -7.13 8.71
C TRP A 184 -20.49 -7.02 7.50
N LEU A 185 -20.38 -8.08 6.70
CA LEU A 185 -19.56 -8.08 5.49
C LEU A 185 -20.04 -7.01 4.50
N ALA A 186 -21.33 -7.00 4.18
CA ALA A 186 -21.91 -6.03 3.26
C ALA A 186 -21.71 -4.58 3.74
N GLU A 187 -21.92 -4.30 5.02
CA GLU A 187 -21.71 -2.97 5.61
C GLU A 187 -20.25 -2.51 5.54
N ASN A 188 -19.30 -3.45 5.58
CA ASN A 188 -17.87 -3.14 5.57
C ASN A 188 -17.23 -3.23 4.17
N THR A 189 -17.85 -3.88 3.18
CA THR A 189 -17.34 -3.93 1.80
C THR A 189 -18.08 -3.02 0.82
N THR A 190 -19.27 -2.52 1.19
CA THR A 190 -20.02 -1.59 0.36
C THR A 190 -19.53 -0.15 0.58
N PRO A 191 -19.14 0.60 -0.47
CA PRO A 191 -18.82 2.01 -0.34
C PRO A 191 -20.00 2.81 0.22
N PRO A 192 -19.76 3.84 1.04
CA PRO A 192 -20.83 4.69 1.53
C PRO A 192 -21.57 5.35 0.35
N PRO A 193 -22.89 5.53 0.43
CA PRO A 193 -23.64 6.17 -0.64
C PRO A 193 -23.13 7.59 -0.88
N VAL A 194 -22.97 7.95 -2.15
CA VAL A 194 -22.57 9.31 -2.54
C VAL A 194 -23.58 10.32 -1.99
N PRO A 195 -23.15 11.36 -1.24
CA PRO A 195 -24.07 12.37 -0.74
C PRO A 195 -24.76 13.10 -1.90
N ILE A 196 -26.08 12.98 -1.98
CA ILE A 196 -26.90 13.60 -3.04
C ILE A 196 -26.96 15.13 -2.85
N LEU A 197 -26.75 15.60 -1.62
CA LEU A 197 -26.76 17.02 -1.28
C LEU A 197 -25.36 17.62 -1.45
N LYS A 198 -25.21 18.51 -2.45
CA LYS A 198 -24.07 19.41 -2.55
C LYS A 198 -23.99 20.22 -1.26
N SER A 199 -22.91 20.09 -0.48
CA SER A 199 -22.64 20.99 0.64
C SER A 199 -22.75 22.45 0.17
N PRO A 200 -23.34 23.37 0.97
CA PRO A 200 -23.39 24.77 0.61
C PRO A 200 -21.97 25.28 0.40
N ARG A 201 -21.69 25.76 -0.82
CA ARG A 201 -20.43 26.40 -1.17
C ARG A 201 -20.08 27.43 -0.10
N GLN A 202 -18.97 27.24 0.62
CA GLN A 202 -18.32 28.35 1.28
C GLN A 202 -17.92 29.35 0.20
N SER A 203 -18.47 30.55 0.29
CA SER A 203 -18.12 31.67 -0.57
C SER A 203 -16.70 32.12 -0.22
N SER A 204 -15.72 31.78 -1.04
CA SER A 204 -14.40 32.40 -0.98
C SER A 204 -13.83 32.64 -2.38
N SER A 205 -13.69 33.93 -2.66
CA SER A 205 -12.78 34.63 -3.58
C SER A 205 -12.67 34.21 -5.04
N ARG A 206 -12.98 35.17 -5.92
CA ARG A 206 -12.55 35.25 -7.33
C ARG A 206 -11.02 35.23 -7.41
N ASN A 207 -10.45 34.20 -8.03
CA ASN A 207 -9.39 34.29 -9.03
C ASN A 207 -9.17 32.90 -9.67
N GLY A 208 -8.97 32.89 -10.99
CA GLY A 208 -9.00 31.71 -11.84
C GLY A 208 -7.88 30.72 -11.58
N ASP A 209 -8.26 29.49 -11.28
CA ASP A 209 -7.97 28.27 -12.06
C ASP A 209 -8.69 27.14 -11.32
N THR A 210 -9.85 26.73 -11.82
CA THR A 210 -10.65 25.67 -11.19
C THR A 210 -10.02 24.32 -11.52
N LEU A 211 -9.01 23.92 -10.75
CA LEU A 211 -8.62 22.52 -10.66
C LEU A 211 -9.87 21.70 -10.29
N PRO A 212 -10.13 20.58 -10.97
CA PRO A 212 -11.24 19.71 -10.61
C PRO A 212 -11.08 19.28 -9.13
N PRO A 213 -12.17 19.17 -8.37
CA PRO A 213 -12.11 18.70 -7.00
C PRO A 213 -11.41 17.33 -6.96
N PRO A 214 -10.55 17.07 -5.97
CA PRO A 214 -9.89 15.77 -5.86
C PRO A 214 -10.97 14.67 -5.83
N PRO A 215 -10.75 13.54 -6.51
CA PRO A 215 -11.70 12.43 -6.47
C PRO A 215 -11.95 12.01 -5.01
N PRO A 216 -13.17 11.58 -4.66
CA PRO A 216 -13.46 11.08 -3.32
C PRO A 216 -12.43 9.99 -2.97
N SER A 217 -11.96 9.98 -1.71
CA SER A 217 -11.00 8.98 -1.25
C SER A 217 -11.57 7.59 -1.54
N ALA A 218 -10.89 6.83 -2.38
CA ALA A 218 -11.31 5.49 -2.77
C ALA A 218 -11.58 4.65 -1.52
N PHE A 219 -12.72 3.95 -1.52
CA PHE A 219 -13.11 3.09 -0.42
C PHE A 219 -12.14 1.90 -0.34
N ASN A 220 -11.21 1.94 0.61
CA ASN A 220 -10.16 0.92 0.74
C ASN A 220 -10.67 -0.30 1.53
N THR A 221 -11.19 -1.29 0.82
CA THR A 221 -11.60 -2.60 1.37
C THR A 221 -10.43 -3.43 1.91
N GLY A 222 -9.18 -3.05 1.60
CA GLY A 222 -7.98 -3.74 2.07
C GLY A 222 -7.90 -3.87 3.59
N ARG A 223 -8.29 -2.83 4.33
CA ARG A 223 -8.35 -2.87 5.80
C ARG A 223 -9.33 -3.93 6.30
N VAL A 224 -10.47 -4.10 5.62
CA VAL A 224 -11.51 -5.08 5.99
C VAL A 224 -11.04 -6.49 5.68
N PHE A 225 -10.40 -6.71 4.53
CA PHE A 225 -9.80 -8.02 4.23
C PHE A 225 -8.68 -8.39 5.21
N ARG A 226 -7.85 -7.42 5.64
CA ARG A 226 -6.85 -7.63 6.69
C ARG A 226 -7.51 -7.98 8.03
N LEU A 227 -8.58 -7.29 8.40
CA LEU A 227 -9.36 -7.58 9.60
C LEU A 227 -9.89 -9.02 9.60
N LEU A 228 -10.45 -9.46 8.47
CA LEU A 228 -10.89 -10.84 8.26
C LEU A 228 -9.72 -11.84 8.40
N GLY A 229 -8.53 -11.49 7.89
CA GLY A 229 -7.34 -12.34 7.91
C GLY A 229 -6.69 -12.50 9.28
N THR A 230 -6.74 -11.49 10.14
CA THR A 230 -6.30 -11.59 11.53
C THR A 230 -7.13 -12.64 12.29
N GLY A 231 -8.44 -12.67 12.02
CA GLY A 231 -9.39 -13.53 12.73
C GLY A 231 -9.61 -13.12 14.19
N SER A 232 -10.26 -13.98 14.99
CA SER A 232 -10.52 -13.77 16.42
C SER A 232 -11.54 -12.65 16.76
N SER A 233 -11.40 -12.02 17.94
CA SER A 233 -12.28 -10.99 18.51
C SER A 233 -12.19 -9.61 17.84
N SER A 234 -11.56 -9.52 16.67
CA SER A 234 -11.31 -8.25 15.97
C SER A 234 -12.57 -7.66 15.32
N TYR A 235 -13.57 -8.49 15.05
CA TYR A 235 -14.91 -8.14 14.60
C TYR A 235 -15.92 -9.17 15.10
N LEU A 236 -17.20 -8.82 15.16
CA LEU A 236 -18.29 -9.67 15.65
C LEU A 236 -17.94 -10.29 17.01
N ASN A 237 -17.59 -9.43 17.97
CA ASN A 237 -17.18 -9.84 19.32
C ASN A 237 -18.39 -10.24 20.19
N HIS A 238 -18.13 -10.59 21.46
CA HIS A 238 -19.17 -10.98 22.42
C HIS A 238 -20.31 -9.95 22.51
N ASP A 239 -19.96 -8.66 22.60
CA ASP A 239 -20.93 -7.59 22.78
C ASP A 239 -21.80 -7.41 21.53
N GLU A 240 -21.22 -7.51 20.34
CA GLU A 240 -21.95 -7.46 19.07
C GLU A 240 -22.88 -8.67 18.90
N CYS A 241 -22.37 -9.88 19.17
CA CYS A 241 -23.17 -11.11 19.13
C CYS A 241 -24.34 -11.07 20.12
N LYS A 242 -24.07 -10.63 21.36
CA LYS A 242 -25.08 -10.48 22.41
C LYS A 242 -26.10 -9.41 22.05
N ARG A 243 -25.67 -8.26 21.52
CA ARG A 243 -26.57 -7.19 21.09
C ARG A 243 -27.49 -7.67 19.96
N PHE A 244 -26.96 -8.40 19.00
CA PHE A 244 -27.74 -8.95 17.90
C PHE A 244 -28.75 -10.00 18.38
N LEU A 245 -28.32 -10.98 19.19
CA LEU A 245 -29.21 -12.06 19.65
C LEU A 245 -30.32 -11.55 20.60
N ARG A 246 -30.09 -10.43 21.32
CA ARG A 246 -31.13 -9.77 22.12
C ARG A 246 -32.31 -9.26 21.30
N LEU A 247 -32.16 -9.07 19.99
CA LEU A 247 -33.26 -8.70 19.08
C LEU A 247 -34.24 -9.86 18.84
N SER A 248 -33.89 -11.08 19.25
CA SER A 248 -34.75 -12.27 19.23
C SER A 248 -34.95 -12.79 20.67
N PRO A 249 -35.81 -12.14 21.48
CA PRO A 249 -35.99 -12.47 22.90
C PRO A 249 -36.30 -13.95 23.16
N GLU A 250 -37.06 -14.58 22.27
CA GLU A 250 -37.43 -16.00 22.33
C GLU A 250 -36.23 -16.96 22.20
N HIS A 251 -35.12 -16.49 21.61
CA HIS A 251 -33.90 -17.26 21.43
C HIS A 251 -32.74 -16.81 22.33
N TYR A 252 -32.89 -15.69 23.04
CA TYR A 252 -31.84 -15.13 23.89
C TYR A 252 -31.77 -15.82 25.27
N ASN A 253 -30.82 -16.74 25.40
CA ASN A 253 -30.42 -17.34 26.68
C ASN A 253 -28.91 -17.66 26.66
N ARG A 254 -28.34 -18.01 27.83
CA ARG A 254 -26.89 -18.22 27.99
C ARG A 254 -26.35 -19.33 27.08
N GLU A 255 -27.10 -20.42 26.91
CA GLU A 255 -26.68 -21.57 26.10
C GLU A 255 -26.73 -21.24 24.61
N ASN A 256 -27.80 -20.60 24.15
CA ASN A 256 -27.94 -20.17 22.75
C ASN A 256 -26.91 -19.12 22.38
N LEU A 257 -26.61 -18.16 23.26
CA LEU A 257 -25.56 -17.17 23.02
C LEU A 257 -24.20 -17.85 22.80
N LYS A 258 -23.83 -18.79 23.68
CA LYS A 258 -22.57 -19.54 23.54
C LYS A 258 -22.51 -20.36 22.23
N ARG A 259 -23.63 -20.97 21.83
CA ARG A 259 -23.72 -21.71 20.55
C ARG A 259 -23.61 -20.78 19.36
N PHE A 260 -24.30 -19.64 19.39
CA PHE A 260 -24.27 -18.61 18.36
C PHE A 260 -22.85 -18.07 18.15
N GLU A 261 -22.14 -17.72 19.23
CA GLU A 261 -20.74 -17.25 19.16
C GLU A 261 -19.83 -18.30 18.53
N ARG A 262 -19.93 -19.56 18.96
CA ARG A 262 -19.16 -20.66 18.37
C ARG A 262 -19.39 -20.80 16.87
N ARG A 263 -20.64 -20.58 16.40
CA ARG A 263 -20.96 -20.62 14.97
C ARG A 263 -20.43 -19.42 14.21
N VAL A 264 -20.47 -18.23 14.82
CA VAL A 264 -19.82 -17.04 14.27
C VAL A 264 -18.32 -17.27 14.14
N ASP A 265 -17.65 -17.84 15.15
CA ASP A 265 -16.23 -18.15 15.08
C ASP A 265 -15.90 -19.18 13.99
N GLU A 266 -16.75 -20.19 13.78
CA GLU A 266 -16.62 -21.12 12.65
C GLU A 266 -16.68 -20.38 11.28
N ILE A 267 -17.57 -19.40 11.14
CA ILE A 267 -17.66 -18.56 9.94
C ILE A 267 -16.39 -17.70 9.79
N LYS A 268 -15.88 -17.13 10.89
CA LYS A 268 -14.65 -16.32 10.88
C LYS A 268 -13.43 -17.11 10.43
N GLU A 269 -13.28 -18.36 10.87
CA GLU A 269 -12.17 -19.22 10.43
C GLU A 269 -12.27 -19.52 8.92
N ARG A 270 -13.47 -19.79 8.40
CA ARG A 270 -13.69 -19.95 6.95
C ARG A 270 -13.42 -18.65 6.18
N ALA A 271 -13.76 -17.50 6.75
CA ALA A 271 -13.49 -16.19 6.16
C ALA A 271 -11.99 -15.89 6.13
N LYS A 272 -11.27 -16.18 7.22
CA LYS A 272 -9.81 -16.10 7.31
C LYS A 272 -9.14 -16.95 6.23
N ASP A 273 -9.60 -18.19 6.05
CA ASP A 273 -9.13 -19.05 4.97
C ASP A 273 -9.46 -18.50 3.57
N ALA A 274 -10.62 -17.86 3.42
CA ALA A 274 -11.00 -17.25 2.17
C ALA A 274 -10.04 -16.11 1.78
N VAL A 275 -9.67 -15.23 2.71
CA VAL A 275 -8.83 -14.05 2.43
C VAL A 275 -7.32 -14.32 2.40
N LYS A 276 -6.86 -15.54 2.71
CA LYS A 276 -5.43 -15.93 2.68
C LYS A 276 -4.64 -15.40 1.46
N PRO A 277 -5.16 -15.46 0.22
CA PRO A 277 -4.44 -14.93 -0.94
C PRO A 277 -4.10 -13.44 -0.85
N LEU A 278 -4.98 -12.63 -0.22
CA LEU A 278 -4.80 -11.19 -0.04
C LEU A 278 -3.82 -10.86 1.10
N MET A 279 -3.52 -11.82 1.98
CA MET A 279 -2.68 -11.63 3.17
C MET A 279 -1.19 -11.84 2.89
N ARG A 280 -0.82 -12.21 1.66
CA ARG A 280 0.58 -12.30 1.26
C ARG A 280 1.21 -10.91 1.28
N ASN A 281 2.48 -10.85 1.70
CA ASN A 281 3.29 -9.64 1.67
C ASN A 281 4.47 -9.89 0.72
N PHE A 282 4.59 -9.08 -0.33
CA PHE A 282 5.72 -9.11 -1.26
C PHE A 282 6.69 -7.94 -1.07
N LEU A 283 6.62 -7.28 0.09
CA LEU A 283 7.55 -6.24 0.50
C LEU A 283 8.75 -6.84 1.24
N GLU A 284 9.91 -6.25 1.01
CA GLU A 284 11.13 -6.40 1.83
C GLU A 284 11.01 -5.68 3.18
N LEU A 285 10.08 -4.73 3.30
CA LEU A 285 9.75 -4.10 4.57
C LEU A 285 9.26 -5.13 5.60
N ASP A 286 10.10 -5.39 6.60
CA ASP A 286 9.70 -6.10 7.81
C ASP A 286 8.81 -5.18 8.67
N LEU A 287 7.52 -5.52 8.73
CA LEU A 287 6.53 -4.84 9.56
C LEU A 287 6.63 -5.28 11.04
N GLY A 288 7.50 -6.24 11.39
CA GLY A 288 7.70 -6.75 12.75
C GLY A 288 6.53 -7.60 13.26
N ARG A 289 6.73 -8.26 14.43
CA ARG A 289 5.68 -9.06 15.10
C ARG A 289 4.53 -8.23 15.70
N GLU A 290 4.73 -6.93 15.90
CA GLU A 290 3.76 -6.01 16.53
C GLU A 290 3.32 -4.84 15.63
N GLY A 291 3.82 -4.74 14.39
CA GLY A 291 3.41 -3.67 13.49
C GLY A 291 2.07 -4.00 12.85
N GLY A 292 1.02 -3.36 13.35
CA GLY A 292 -0.28 -3.31 12.68
C GLY A 292 -0.06 -3.09 11.19
N GLY A 293 -0.36 -4.14 10.41
CA GLY A 293 0.00 -4.17 8.99
C GLY A 293 -0.48 -2.92 8.26
N LEU A 294 0.21 -2.56 7.18
CA LEU A 294 -0.15 -1.43 6.34
C LEU A 294 -1.67 -1.44 6.04
N PRO A 295 -2.36 -0.29 6.02
CA PRO A 295 -3.82 -0.25 5.94
C PRO A 295 -4.37 -0.71 4.58
N TYR A 296 -3.48 -0.91 3.60
CA TYR A 296 -3.76 -1.39 2.26
C TYR A 296 -3.13 -2.77 2.01
N LEU A 297 -3.49 -3.41 0.90
CA LEU A 297 -2.99 -4.74 0.55
C LEU A 297 -1.59 -4.66 -0.07
N THR A 298 -0.76 -5.68 0.21
CA THR A 298 0.63 -5.77 -0.27
C THR A 298 0.91 -7.12 -0.94
N CYS A 299 -0.15 -7.71 -1.52
CA CYS A 299 -0.14 -9.02 -2.15
C CYS A 299 0.08 -8.97 -3.67
N THR A 300 0.28 -7.77 -4.23
CA THR A 300 0.70 -7.60 -5.63
C THR A 300 2.06 -8.26 -5.82
N ARG A 301 2.17 -9.14 -6.80
CA ARG A 301 3.40 -9.83 -7.13
C ARG A 301 3.87 -9.37 -8.50
N LEU A 302 5.16 -9.11 -8.61
CA LEU A 302 5.81 -8.87 -9.90
C LEU A 302 6.45 -10.16 -10.40
N GLU A 303 6.33 -10.37 -11.70
CA GLU A 303 7.01 -11.39 -12.46
C GLU A 303 8.18 -10.77 -13.24
N ILE A 304 9.05 -11.60 -13.82
CA ILE A 304 10.26 -11.13 -14.52
C ILE A 304 9.89 -10.20 -15.71
N ALA A 305 8.80 -10.49 -16.40
CA ALA A 305 8.32 -9.68 -17.52
C ALA A 305 7.80 -8.30 -17.09
N ASP A 306 7.53 -8.09 -15.80
CA ASP A 306 7.03 -6.82 -15.26
C ASP A 306 8.18 -5.80 -15.06
N PHE A 307 9.44 -6.16 -15.29
CA PHE A 307 10.58 -5.24 -15.24
C PHE A 307 10.84 -4.65 -16.63
N PRO A 308 10.54 -3.35 -16.86
CA PRO A 308 10.53 -2.77 -18.21
C PRO A 308 11.86 -2.86 -18.97
N TRP A 309 12.98 -2.88 -18.25
CA TRP A 309 14.33 -2.89 -18.81
C TRP A 309 14.88 -4.30 -19.08
N ASP A 310 14.17 -5.37 -18.73
CA ASP A 310 14.60 -6.75 -18.99
C ASP A 310 14.15 -7.26 -20.39
N GLY A 311 13.29 -6.50 -21.10
CA GLY A 311 12.78 -6.84 -22.44
C GLY A 311 13.60 -6.27 -23.61
N GLU A 312 14.66 -5.51 -23.33
CA GLU A 312 15.56 -4.92 -24.34
C GLU A 312 16.68 -5.90 -24.72
N VAL A 313 16.33 -7.06 -25.31
CA VAL A 313 17.28 -7.99 -25.95
C VAL A 313 16.79 -8.40 -27.34
#